data_AF-A0A1Y2DAW7-F1
#
_entry.id   AF-A0A1Y2DAW7-F1
#
_cell.length_a   1.000
_cell.length_b   1.000
_cell.length_c   1.000
_cell.angle_alpha   90.00
_cell.angle_beta   90.00
_cell.angle_gamma   90.00
#
_symmetry.space_group_name_H-M   'P 1'
#
loop_
_entity.id
_entity.type
_entity.pdbx_description
1 polymer ?
#
loop_
_entity_poly.entity_id
_entity_poly.type
_entity_poly.pdbx_seq_one_letter_code
_entity_poly.pdbx_strand_id
1 'polypeptide(L)'
;MPRRPSITVQAQHHWVYEAHLNEEARALAESLNLNLPQGSPGGLESSLLYPLRRLIVTGQDTLGNMQLLFGVTTVPDLHAEAREIVLVDSAAHMNVPSAPIAGSLDDGCPYWAPRPASPEEEDEIRRHSEFSRNYAAMLPWASGALNERPKAGKGDGNTRRRAS
;
A
#
# COMPACT_ATOMS: atom_id res chain seq x y z
N MET A 1 -24.30 -21.72 -22.94
CA MET A 1 -24.57 -20.61 -22.00
C MET A 1 -23.24 -19.90 -21.73
N PRO A 2 -23.12 -18.59 -21.97
CA PRO A 2 -21.90 -17.86 -21.62
C PRO A 2 -21.70 -17.88 -20.10
N ARG A 3 -20.46 -18.07 -19.65
CA ARG A 3 -20.11 -18.02 -18.21
C ARG A 3 -20.28 -16.59 -17.71
N ARG A 4 -20.88 -16.43 -16.53
CA ARG A 4 -20.97 -15.12 -15.87
C ARG A 4 -19.56 -14.62 -15.54
N PRO A 5 -19.25 -13.32 -15.74
CA PRO A 5 -17.95 -12.77 -15.36
C PRO A 5 -17.69 -12.94 -13.85
N SER A 6 -16.41 -13.00 -13.45
CA SER A 6 -16.06 -13.01 -12.02
C SER A 6 -16.44 -11.69 -11.35
N ILE A 7 -16.54 -11.70 -10.01
CA ILE A 7 -16.82 -10.48 -9.23
C ILE A 7 -15.76 -9.42 -9.49
N THR A 8 -14.48 -9.80 -9.51
CA THR A 8 -13.36 -8.88 -9.80
C THR A 8 -13.50 -8.23 -11.17
N VAL A 9 -13.91 -8.98 -12.19
CA VAL A 9 -14.12 -8.43 -13.54
C VAL A 9 -15.31 -7.45 -13.57
N GLN A 10 -16.39 -7.77 -12.85
CA GLN A 10 -17.54 -6.85 -12.71
C GLN A 10 -17.14 -5.57 -11.98
N ALA A 11 -16.40 -5.69 -10.87
CA ALA A 11 -15.89 -4.56 -10.11
C ALA A 11 -14.98 -3.65 -10.95
N GLN A 12 -14.04 -4.25 -11.68
CA GLN A 12 -13.13 -3.56 -12.58
C GLN A 12 -13.88 -2.81 -13.68
N HIS A 13 -14.89 -3.43 -14.28
CA HIS A 13 -15.72 -2.80 -15.31
C HIS A 13 -16.46 -1.58 -14.74
N HIS A 14 -17.13 -1.76 -13.61
CA HIS A 14 -17.90 -0.68 -12.98
C HIS A 14 -16.99 0.50 -12.59
N TRP A 15 -15.86 0.23 -11.94
CA TRP A 15 -14.90 1.27 -11.54
C TRP A 15 -14.43 2.11 -12.73
N VAL A 16 -14.05 1.45 -13.83
CA VAL A 16 -13.51 2.14 -15.01
C VAL A 16 -14.60 2.88 -15.77
N TYR A 17 -15.74 2.24 -16.04
CA TYR A 17 -16.71 2.73 -17.02
C TYR A 17 -17.99 3.31 -16.44
N GLU A 18 -18.34 3.02 -15.18
CA GLU A 18 -19.67 3.33 -14.64
C GLU A 18 -19.64 4.24 -13.42
N ALA A 19 -18.66 4.10 -12.52
CA ALA A 19 -18.58 4.86 -11.27
C ALA A 19 -18.61 6.38 -11.49
N HIS A 20 -17.91 6.87 -12.52
CA HIS A 20 -17.87 8.30 -12.85
C HIS A 20 -19.21 8.88 -13.35
N LEU A 21 -20.17 8.02 -13.75
CA LEU A 21 -21.49 8.45 -14.18
C LEU A 21 -22.45 8.64 -13.00
N ASN A 22 -22.14 8.08 -11.83
CA ASN A 22 -22.94 8.20 -10.62
C ASN A 22 -22.50 9.45 -9.82
N GLU A 23 -23.45 10.32 -9.45
CA GLU A 23 -23.18 11.54 -8.70
C GLU A 23 -22.66 11.29 -7.28
N GLU A 24 -23.22 10.30 -6.57
CA GLU A 24 -22.77 9.92 -5.24
C GLU A 24 -21.37 9.31 -5.26
N ALA A 25 -21.06 8.49 -6.27
CA ALA A 25 -19.72 7.93 -6.45
C ALA A 25 -18.68 9.02 -6.77
N ARG A 26 -19.04 10.04 -7.56
CA ARG A 26 -18.20 11.21 -7.80
C ARG A 26 -17.96 12.02 -6.52
N ALA A 27 -19.01 12.31 -5.76
CA ALA A 27 -18.90 13.03 -4.50
C ALA A 27 -18.03 12.27 -3.48
N LEU A 28 -18.18 10.94 -3.41
CA LEU A 28 -17.33 10.08 -2.60
C LEU A 28 -15.87 10.15 -3.07
N ALA A 29 -15.61 9.98 -4.37
CA ALA A 29 -14.27 10.05 -4.93
C ALA A 29 -13.60 11.41 -4.65
N GLU A 30 -14.32 12.52 -4.80
CA GLU A 30 -13.85 13.86 -4.47
C GLU A 30 -13.50 13.99 -2.97
N SER A 31 -14.37 13.51 -2.08
CA SER A 31 -14.12 13.55 -0.63
C SER A 31 -12.89 12.74 -0.20
N LEU A 32 -12.54 11.73 -0.99
CA LEU A 32 -11.41 10.83 -0.80
C LEU A 32 -10.16 11.26 -1.57
N ASN A 33 -10.24 12.34 -2.36
CA ASN A 33 -9.21 12.77 -3.31
C ASN A 33 -8.77 11.64 -4.27
N LEU A 34 -9.76 10.96 -4.88
CA LEU A 34 -9.58 9.91 -5.88
C LEU A 34 -9.85 10.45 -7.28
N ASN A 35 -8.95 10.11 -8.21
CA ASN A 35 -9.18 10.30 -9.64
C ASN A 35 -9.98 9.11 -10.19
N LEU A 36 -11.18 9.38 -10.69
CA LEU A 36 -11.97 8.38 -11.41
C LEU A 36 -11.36 8.13 -12.80
N PRO A 37 -11.35 6.88 -13.32
CA PRO A 37 -10.70 6.57 -14.60
C PRO A 37 -11.43 7.14 -15.82
N GLN A 38 -12.72 7.52 -15.69
CA GLN A 38 -13.53 8.12 -16.75
C GLN A 38 -13.52 7.32 -18.07
N GLY A 39 -13.58 5.99 -17.97
CA GLY A 39 -13.55 5.09 -19.12
C GLY A 39 -12.15 4.77 -19.66
N SER A 40 -11.08 5.26 -19.04
CA SER A 40 -9.70 4.88 -19.37
C SER A 40 -9.29 3.62 -18.61
N PRO A 41 -9.05 2.47 -19.28
CA PRO A 41 -8.63 1.25 -18.62
C PRO A 41 -7.14 1.22 -18.25
N GLY A 42 -6.35 2.21 -18.65
CA GLY A 42 -4.90 2.26 -18.39
C GLY A 42 -4.54 3.17 -17.21
N GLY A 43 -3.41 2.87 -16.56
CA GLY A 43 -2.86 3.68 -15.46
C GLY A 43 -3.00 3.01 -14.09
N LEU A 44 -2.54 3.72 -13.06
CA LEU A 44 -2.73 3.28 -11.66
C LEU A 44 -4.19 3.50 -11.24
N GLU A 45 -4.80 4.56 -11.76
CA GLU A 45 -6.16 4.99 -11.46
C GLU A 45 -7.18 3.93 -11.86
N SER A 46 -6.93 3.16 -12.93
CA SER A 46 -7.82 2.08 -13.35
C SER A 46 -7.68 0.81 -12.50
N SER A 47 -6.62 0.66 -11.70
CA SER A 47 -6.46 -0.51 -10.82
C SER A 47 -7.45 -0.48 -9.66
N LEU A 48 -8.07 -1.62 -9.34
CA LEU A 48 -8.97 -1.73 -8.18
C LEU A 48 -8.25 -1.47 -6.85
N LEU A 49 -6.94 -1.70 -6.75
CA LEU A 49 -6.19 -1.45 -5.51
C LEU A 49 -6.19 0.02 -5.12
N TYR A 50 -6.20 0.94 -6.09
CA TYR A 50 -6.14 2.37 -5.84
C TYR A 50 -7.35 2.91 -5.03
N PRO A 51 -8.60 2.82 -5.53
CA PRO A 51 -9.77 3.24 -4.76
C PRO A 51 -9.99 2.38 -3.52
N LEU A 52 -9.68 1.08 -3.58
CA LEU A 52 -9.90 0.16 -2.46
C LEU A 52 -9.01 0.50 -1.26
N ARG A 53 -7.71 0.73 -1.48
CA ARG A 53 -6.80 1.20 -0.43
C ARG A 53 -7.26 2.52 0.13
N ARG A 54 -7.70 3.46 -0.72
CA ARG A 54 -8.16 4.77 -0.24
C ARG A 54 -9.37 4.67 0.69
N LEU A 55 -10.33 3.81 0.36
CA LEU A 55 -11.45 3.52 1.25
C LEU A 55 -10.97 2.95 2.59
N ILE A 56 -10.02 2.01 2.56
CA ILE A 56 -9.50 1.37 3.78
C ILE A 56 -8.73 2.36 4.65
N VAL A 57 -7.80 3.13 4.07
CA VAL A 57 -6.97 4.13 4.78
C VAL A 57 -7.82 5.19 5.47
N THR A 58 -8.94 5.58 4.86
CA THR A 58 -9.87 6.59 5.42
C THR A 58 -10.96 5.98 6.30
N GLY A 59 -10.97 4.65 6.47
CA GLY A 59 -11.97 3.92 7.23
C GLY A 59 -13.37 3.90 6.58
N GLN A 60 -13.44 4.21 5.29
CA GLN A 60 -14.66 4.33 4.50
C GLN A 60 -14.98 3.07 3.67
N ASP A 61 -14.30 1.95 3.89
CA ASP A 61 -14.51 0.64 3.24
C ASP A 61 -15.79 -0.07 3.72
N THR A 62 -16.92 0.63 3.61
CA THR A 62 -18.26 0.12 3.94
C THR A 62 -18.92 -0.54 2.73
N LEU A 63 -19.90 -1.44 2.94
CA LEU A 63 -20.62 -2.10 1.85
C LEU A 63 -21.27 -1.10 0.88
N GLY A 64 -21.76 0.04 1.39
CA GLY A 64 -22.37 1.09 0.57
C GLY A 64 -21.35 1.79 -0.34
N ASN A 65 -20.22 2.20 0.21
CA ASN A 65 -19.15 2.83 -0.57
C ASN A 65 -18.51 1.86 -1.57
N MET A 66 -18.37 0.59 -1.20
CA MET A 66 -17.93 -0.47 -2.12
C MET A 66 -18.91 -0.61 -3.29
N GLN A 67 -20.21 -0.65 -3.00
CA GLN A 67 -21.25 -0.73 -4.03
C GLN A 67 -21.24 0.49 -4.97
N LEU A 68 -20.97 1.70 -4.44
CA LEU A 68 -20.86 2.92 -5.24
C LEU A 68 -19.68 2.88 -6.21
N LEU A 69 -18.48 2.56 -5.72
CA LEU A 69 -17.26 2.62 -6.54
C LEU A 69 -17.04 1.38 -7.41
N PHE A 70 -17.57 0.22 -7.02
CA PHE A 70 -17.30 -1.06 -7.69
C PHE A 70 -18.54 -1.78 -8.21
N GLY A 71 -19.75 -1.29 -7.95
CA GLY A 71 -20.97 -1.99 -8.38
C GLY A 71 -21.21 -3.33 -7.68
N VAL A 72 -20.38 -3.65 -6.67
CA VAL A 72 -20.45 -4.85 -5.84
C VAL A 72 -20.20 -4.48 -4.39
N THR A 73 -20.75 -5.25 -3.46
CA THR A 73 -20.60 -4.96 -2.02
C THR A 73 -19.24 -5.36 -1.45
N THR A 74 -18.48 -6.21 -2.15
CA THR A 74 -17.13 -6.60 -1.74
C THR A 74 -16.32 -7.16 -2.93
N VAL A 75 -14.99 -7.02 -2.83
CA VAL A 75 -13.99 -7.71 -3.67
C VAL A 75 -13.08 -8.45 -2.69
N PRO A 76 -13.49 -9.63 -2.20
CA PRO A 76 -13.06 -10.14 -0.88
C PRO A 76 -11.54 -10.35 -0.77
N ASP A 77 -10.93 -11.06 -1.71
CA ASP A 77 -9.49 -11.35 -1.66
C ASP A 77 -8.66 -10.07 -1.73
N LEU A 78 -9.05 -9.13 -2.60
CA LEU A 78 -8.34 -7.87 -2.79
C LEU A 78 -8.55 -6.91 -1.61
N HIS A 79 -9.75 -6.93 -1.01
CA HIS A 79 -10.07 -6.12 0.16
C HIS A 79 -9.32 -6.61 1.38
N ALA A 80 -9.28 -7.93 1.61
CA ALA A 80 -8.50 -8.52 2.68
C ALA A 80 -7.00 -8.21 2.54
N GLU A 81 -6.42 -8.41 1.35
CA GLU A 81 -5.01 -8.09 1.07
C GLU A 81 -4.70 -6.61 1.30
N ALA A 82 -5.50 -5.71 0.73
CA ALA A 82 -5.29 -4.26 0.91
C ALA A 82 -5.43 -3.84 2.38
N ARG A 83 -6.35 -4.47 3.11
CA ARG A 83 -6.61 -4.18 4.52
C ARG A 83 -5.49 -4.67 5.42
N GLU A 84 -4.96 -5.87 5.17
CA GLU A 84 -3.77 -6.37 5.84
C GLU A 84 -2.59 -5.39 5.66
N ILE A 85 -2.30 -4.98 4.43
CA ILE A 85 -1.19 -4.04 4.17
C ILE A 85 -1.37 -2.73 4.93
N VAL A 86 -2.55 -2.11 4.85
CA VAL A 86 -2.81 -0.82 5.53
C VAL A 86 -2.70 -0.95 7.05
N LEU A 87 -3.19 -2.06 7.62
CA LEU A 87 -3.14 -2.28 9.06
C LEU A 87 -1.72 -2.63 9.54
N VAL A 88 -0.94 -3.39 8.75
CA VAL A 88 0.49 -3.63 9.02
C VAL A 88 1.27 -2.32 8.96
N ASP A 89 1.06 -1.49 7.93
CA ASP A 89 1.69 -0.17 7.80
C ASP A 89 1.35 0.73 9.01
N SER A 90 0.07 0.73 9.42
CA SER A 90 -0.42 1.49 10.57
C SER A 90 0.18 1.01 11.89
N ALA A 91 0.19 -0.30 12.12
CA ALA A 91 0.69 -0.93 13.35
C ALA A 91 2.21 -0.86 13.44
N ALA A 92 2.90 -0.88 12.30
CA ALA A 92 4.34 -0.91 12.28
C ALA A 92 4.92 0.36 12.90
N HIS A 93 4.51 1.58 12.49
CA HIS A 93 5.23 2.82 12.88
C HIS A 93 6.77 2.67 12.81
N MET A 94 7.24 1.68 12.05
CA MET A 94 8.64 1.35 11.93
C MET A 94 9.13 2.29 10.86
N ASN A 95 10.29 2.92 11.07
CA ASN A 95 10.99 3.72 10.08
C ASN A 95 11.43 2.90 8.84
N VAL A 96 10.66 1.89 8.44
CA VAL A 96 10.77 1.17 7.19
C VAL A 96 9.88 1.92 6.21
N PRO A 97 10.40 2.38 5.07
CA PRO A 97 9.56 2.98 4.05
C PRO A 97 8.43 2.01 3.75
N SER A 98 7.18 2.47 3.83
CA SER A 98 6.08 1.79 3.12
C SER A 98 6.63 1.41 1.74
N ALA A 99 6.35 0.20 1.26
CA ALA A 99 6.81 -0.20 -0.07
C ALA A 99 6.52 0.96 -1.05
N PRO A 100 7.47 1.38 -1.91
CA PRO A 100 7.31 2.61 -2.72
C PRO A 100 5.98 2.70 -3.49
N ILE A 101 5.42 1.54 -3.83
CA ILE A 101 4.10 1.40 -4.47
C ILE A 101 2.95 1.85 -3.54
N ALA A 102 2.97 1.48 -2.25
CA ALA A 102 1.96 1.90 -1.28
C ALA A 102 1.92 3.43 -1.15
N GLY A 103 3.08 4.09 -1.08
CA GLY A 103 3.18 5.55 -1.06
C GLY A 103 2.47 6.20 -2.25
N SER A 104 2.75 5.73 -3.47
CA SER A 104 2.13 6.29 -4.69
C SER A 104 0.61 6.10 -4.78
N LEU A 105 0.04 5.07 -4.12
CA LEU A 105 -1.41 4.84 -4.09
C LEU A 105 -2.11 5.74 -3.05
N ASP A 106 -1.39 6.10 -1.99
CA ASP A 106 -1.90 6.89 -0.87
C ASP A 106 -1.58 8.38 -1.03
N ASP A 107 -0.86 8.77 -2.09
CA ASP A 107 -0.57 10.16 -2.42
C ASP A 107 -1.86 11.01 -2.49
N GLY A 108 -1.84 12.12 -1.77
CA GLY A 108 -2.98 13.03 -1.66
C GLY A 108 -4.12 12.54 -0.77
N CYS A 109 -3.96 11.42 -0.04
CA CYS A 109 -4.99 10.97 0.92
C CYS A 109 -5.30 12.08 1.95
N PRO A 110 -6.58 12.43 2.18
CA PRO A 110 -6.94 13.58 3.01
C PRO A 110 -6.61 13.37 4.50
N TYR A 111 -6.67 12.13 4.97
CA TYR A 111 -6.33 11.75 6.34
C TYR A 111 -6.12 10.24 6.45
N TRP A 112 -5.44 9.81 7.51
CA TRP A 112 -5.20 8.40 7.82
C TRP A 112 -6.01 7.99 9.04
N ALA A 113 -7.11 7.27 8.83
CA ALA A 113 -8.00 6.79 9.88
C ALA A 113 -8.66 5.45 9.50
N PRO A 114 -7.87 4.37 9.30
CA PRO A 114 -8.44 3.07 9.01
C PRO A 114 -9.31 2.58 10.16
N ARG A 115 -10.36 1.81 9.84
CA ARG A 115 -11.18 1.18 10.87
C ARG A 115 -10.31 0.23 11.72
N PRO A 116 -10.60 0.07 13.02
CA PRO A 116 -9.92 -0.91 13.86
C PRO A 116 -9.90 -2.31 13.23
N ALA A 117 -8.82 -3.05 13.48
CA ALA A 117 -8.68 -4.42 13.05
C ALA A 117 -9.74 -5.31 13.74
N SER A 118 -10.20 -6.35 13.05
CA SER A 118 -10.92 -7.45 13.70
C SER A 118 -9.95 -8.35 14.48
N PRO A 119 -10.43 -9.20 15.41
CA PRO A 119 -9.57 -10.14 16.13
C PRO A 119 -8.75 -11.06 15.20
N GLU A 120 -9.33 -11.46 14.06
CA GLU A 120 -8.66 -12.28 13.05
C GLU A 120 -7.54 -11.49 12.35
N GLU A 121 -7.82 -10.24 11.97
CA GLU A 121 -6.83 -9.33 11.37
C GLU A 121 -5.69 -9.04 12.36
N GLU A 122 -5.99 -8.83 13.65
CA GLU A 122 -4.98 -8.64 14.70
C GLU A 122 -4.04 -9.83 14.83
N ASP A 123 -4.58 -11.05 14.78
CA ASP A 123 -3.80 -12.28 14.83
C ASP A 123 -2.89 -12.43 13.60
N GLU A 124 -3.36 -12.06 12.41
CA GLU A 124 -2.56 -12.07 11.18
C GLU A 124 -1.44 -11.02 11.21
N ILE A 125 -1.77 -9.77 11.60
CA ILE A 125 -0.78 -8.68 11.76
C ILE A 125 0.28 -9.08 12.77
N ARG A 126 -0.09 -9.74 13.87
CA ARG A 126 0.86 -10.24 14.88
C ARG A 126 1.82 -11.26 14.26
N ARG A 127 1.31 -12.25 13.52
CA ARG A 127 2.14 -13.25 12.82
C ARG A 127 3.09 -12.59 11.83
N HIS A 128 2.61 -11.61 11.04
CA HIS A 128 3.41 -10.91 10.06
C HIS A 128 4.53 -10.07 10.71
N SER A 129 4.21 -9.43 11.86
CA SER A 129 5.16 -8.64 12.65
C SER A 129 6.23 -9.52 13.32
N GLU A 130 5.84 -10.71 13.80
CA GLU A 130 6.78 -11.71 14.33
C GLU A 130 7.70 -12.26 13.23
N PHE A 131 7.14 -12.61 12.08
CA PHE A 131 7.91 -13.06 10.93
C PHE A 131 8.92 -12.00 10.48
N SER A 132 8.48 -10.75 10.32
CA SER A 132 9.35 -9.63 9.92
C SER A 132 10.50 -9.40 10.90
N ARG A 133 10.23 -9.47 12.21
CA ARG A 133 11.28 -9.36 13.25
C ARG A 133 12.27 -10.51 13.18
N ASN A 134 11.79 -11.74 13.05
CA ASN A 134 12.64 -12.93 12.93
C ASN A 134 13.49 -12.87 11.66
N TYR A 135 12.91 -12.45 10.53
CA TYR A 135 13.60 -12.32 9.26
C TYR A 135 14.70 -11.24 9.30
N ALA A 136 14.40 -10.07 9.89
CA ALA A 136 15.40 -9.02 10.11
C ALA A 136 16.55 -9.50 11.01
N ALA A 137 16.25 -10.28 12.05
CA ALA A 137 17.26 -10.86 12.93
C ALA A 137 18.12 -11.94 12.24
N MET A 138 17.57 -12.68 11.27
CA MET A 138 18.31 -13.67 10.47
C MET A 138 19.25 -13.05 9.43
N LEU A 139 18.97 -11.82 8.98
CA LEU A 139 19.76 -11.13 7.96
C LEU A 139 20.36 -9.81 8.48
N PRO A 140 21.24 -9.85 9.49
CA PRO A 140 21.83 -8.63 10.05
C PRO A 140 22.65 -7.82 9.03
N TRP A 141 23.13 -8.44 7.95
CA TRP A 141 23.81 -7.76 6.85
C TRP A 141 22.86 -6.95 5.94
N ALA A 142 21.57 -7.32 5.87
CA ALA A 142 20.57 -6.62 5.07
C ALA A 142 20.01 -5.38 5.79
N SER A 143 20.10 -5.32 7.13
CA SER A 143 19.52 -4.24 7.94
C SER A 143 20.47 -3.07 8.25
N GLY A 144 21.76 -3.11 7.86
CA GLY A 144 22.67 -2.00 8.18
C GLY A 144 24.09 -1.99 7.61
N ALA A 145 24.51 -2.95 6.79
CA ALA A 145 25.93 -3.05 6.37
C ALA A 145 26.27 -2.42 5.00
N LEU A 146 25.51 -1.43 4.51
CA LEU A 146 25.82 -0.74 3.25
C LEU A 146 26.59 0.58 3.41
N ASN A 147 26.93 1.02 4.62
CA ASN A 147 27.61 2.31 4.81
C ASN A 147 28.95 2.31 5.54
N GLU A 148 29.51 1.15 5.88
CA GLU A 148 30.93 1.11 6.26
C GLU A 148 31.77 0.72 5.05
N ARG A 149 31.94 1.66 4.12
CA ARG A 149 33.15 1.61 3.28
C ARG A 149 34.35 1.64 4.25
N PRO A 150 35.28 0.69 4.18
CA PRO A 150 36.52 0.83 4.91
C PRO A 150 37.14 2.15 4.44
N LYS A 151 37.37 3.09 5.38
CA LYS A 151 38.14 4.29 5.08
C LYS A 151 39.47 3.80 4.52
N ALA A 152 39.66 3.97 3.20
CA ALA A 152 40.92 3.69 2.54
C ALA A 152 42.02 4.35 3.36
N GLY A 153 42.94 3.53 3.86
CA GLY A 153 44.08 4.00 4.63
C GLY A 153 44.76 5.14 3.88
N LYS A 154 44.94 6.27 4.57
CA LYS A 154 45.87 7.30 4.12
C LYS A 154 47.21 6.60 3.90
N GLY A 155 47.64 6.52 2.64
CA GLY A 155 48.95 6.03 2.29
C GLY A 155 50.01 6.78 3.08
N ASP A 156 50.92 6.03 3.68
CA ASP A 156 52.12 6.54 4.33
C ASP A 156 53.01 7.21 3.27
N GLY A 157 52.80 8.51 3.11
CA GLY A 157 53.68 9.41 2.38
C GLY A 157 54.94 9.67 3.18
N ASN A 158 55.98 8.90 2.87
CA ASN A 158 57.38 9.33 2.75
C ASN A 158 57.72 10.69 3.38
N THR A 159 58.41 10.69 4.52
CA THR A 159 59.31 11.79 4.89
C THR A 159 60.66 11.23 5.32
N ARG A 160 61.58 11.16 4.36
CA ARG A 160 63.03 11.22 4.62
C ARG A 160 63.34 12.49 5.44
N ARG A 161 63.95 12.34 6.63
CA ARG A 161 64.88 13.32 7.17
C ARG A 161 66.08 12.64 7.83
N ARG A 162 67.24 13.18 7.48
CA ARG A 162 68.61 12.84 7.86
C ARG A 162 68.87 13.01 9.37
N ALA A 163 69.65 12.10 9.94
CA ALA A 163 70.76 12.28 10.89
C ALA A 163 71.35 10.86 11.08
N SER A 164 72.64 10.56 10.93
CA SER A 164 73.87 11.34 11.07
C SER A 164 74.93 10.84 10.08
#